data_AF-A0A7J6NQQ8-F1
#
_entry.id   AF-A0A7J6NQQ8-F1
#
_cell.length_a   1.000
_cell.length_b   1.000
_cell.length_c   1.000
_cell.angle_alpha   90.00
_cell.angle_beta   90.00
_cell.angle_gamma   90.00
#
_symmetry.space_group_name_H-M   'P 1'
#
loop_
_entity.id
_entity.type
_entity.pdbx_description
1 polymer ?
#
loop_
_entity_poly.entity_id
_entity_poly.type
_entity_poly.pdbx_seq_one_letter_code
_entity_poly.pdbx_strand_id
1 'polypeptide(L)'
;MLNCLVAMQTPLLRFPFTSQRVTMLHSLIEDQMNSLIREHSESTLRQLGLAEILGQLARGEDVDPMTLSACFRGFYTALFNISGTLSIPVIDRLSDRSLRSQARQGVGLQIADAYEKIYNYATEHFPDIHASHTPESVRALLDV
;
A
#
# COMPACT_ATOMS: atom_id res chain seq x y z
N MET A 1 -8.90 -15.44 7.48
CA MET A 1 -8.49 -16.74 6.89
C MET A 1 -6.98 -16.90 6.82
N LEU A 2 -6.22 -15.86 6.46
CA LEU A 2 -4.74 -15.90 6.38
C LEU A 2 -4.05 -16.57 7.59
N ASN A 3 -4.42 -16.20 8.83
CA ASN A 3 -3.89 -16.85 10.04
C ASN A 3 -4.15 -18.36 10.11
N CYS A 4 -5.30 -18.82 9.64
CA CYS A 4 -5.65 -20.25 9.62
C CYS A 4 -4.82 -21.00 8.58
N LEU A 5 -4.57 -20.41 7.41
CA LEU A 5 -3.72 -21.01 6.38
C LEU A 5 -2.28 -21.17 6.86
N VAL A 6 -1.74 -20.14 7.51
CA VAL A 6 -0.39 -20.17 8.10
C VAL A 6 -0.31 -21.23 9.21
N ALA A 7 -1.29 -21.24 10.12
CA ALA A 7 -1.35 -22.24 11.19
C ALA A 7 -1.47 -23.69 10.67
N MET A 8 -2.14 -23.90 9.53
CA MET A 8 -2.19 -25.21 8.85
C MET A 8 -0.88 -25.57 8.16
N GLN A 9 -0.14 -24.59 7.62
CA GLN A 9 1.12 -24.83 6.93
C GLN A 9 2.27 -25.18 7.89
N THR A 10 2.35 -24.52 9.05
CA THR A 10 3.42 -24.71 10.05
C THR A 10 3.69 -26.18 10.42
N PRO A 11 2.68 -27.02 10.76
CA PRO A 11 2.93 -28.42 11.08
C PRO A 11 3.34 -29.26 9.84
N LEU A 12 2.83 -28.91 8.65
CA LEU A 12 3.10 -29.65 7.42
C LEU A 12 4.56 -29.48 6.96
N LEU A 13 5.19 -28.32 7.22
CA LEU A 13 6.60 -28.07 6.90
C LEU A 13 7.58 -29.09 7.48
N ARG A 14 7.21 -29.80 8.56
CA ARG A 14 8.05 -30.82 9.20
C ARG A 14 8.08 -32.15 8.43
N PHE A 15 7.16 -32.34 7.47
CA PHE A 15 6.95 -33.60 6.80
C PHE A 15 7.22 -33.47 5.30
N PRO A 16 8.33 -34.04 4.78
CA PRO A 16 8.74 -33.84 3.38
C PRO A 16 7.74 -34.39 2.36
N PHE A 17 6.94 -35.39 2.72
CA PHE A 17 5.87 -35.94 1.87
C PHE A 17 4.70 -34.97 1.65
N THR A 18 4.61 -33.89 2.43
CA THR A 18 3.53 -32.89 2.31
C THR A 18 3.92 -31.70 1.44
N SER A 19 5.11 -31.73 0.81
CA SER A 19 5.70 -30.64 0.03
C SER A 19 4.72 -30.02 -0.98
N GLN A 20 4.03 -30.84 -1.78
CA GLN A 20 3.04 -30.36 -2.75
C GLN A 20 1.92 -29.54 -2.09
N ARG A 21 1.45 -29.96 -0.92
CA ARG A 21 0.38 -29.29 -0.18
C ARG A 21 0.88 -28.03 0.52
N VAL A 22 2.13 -28.03 0.98
CA VAL A 22 2.81 -26.84 1.50
C VAL A 22 2.94 -25.78 0.40
N THR A 23 3.33 -26.16 -0.82
CA THR A 23 3.43 -25.23 -1.95
C THR A 23 2.07 -24.62 -2.30
N MET A 24 1.02 -25.44 -2.35
CA MET A 24 -0.34 -24.94 -2.58
C MET A 24 -0.83 -24.00 -1.48
N LEU A 25 -0.54 -24.31 -0.21
CA LEU A 25 -0.88 -23.42 0.90
C LEU A 25 -0.08 -22.12 0.85
N HIS A 26 1.19 -22.18 0.43
CA HIS A 26 2.02 -21.00 0.27
C HIS A 26 1.45 -20.06 -0.80
N SER A 27 1.09 -20.56 -1.98
CA SER A 27 0.51 -19.72 -3.03
C SER A 27 -0.82 -19.10 -2.59
N LEU A 28 -1.67 -19.84 -1.87
CA LEU A 28 -2.91 -19.30 -1.31
C LEU A 28 -2.68 -18.21 -0.24
N ILE A 29 -1.62 -18.35 0.57
CA ILE A 29 -1.21 -17.34 1.54
C ILE A 29 -0.75 -16.08 0.82
N GLU A 30 0.06 -16.20 -0.23
CA GLU A 30 0.51 -15.08 -1.06
C GLU A 30 -0.66 -14.37 -1.76
N ASP A 31 -1.59 -15.11 -2.36
CA ASP A 31 -2.77 -14.53 -3.02
C ASP A 31 -3.66 -13.76 -2.04
N GLN A 32 -3.89 -14.31 -0.83
CA GLN A 32 -4.63 -13.61 0.22
C GLN A 32 -3.87 -12.38 0.74
N MET A 33 -2.55 -12.47 0.84
CA MET A 33 -1.71 -11.34 1.24
C MET A 33 -1.79 -10.20 0.22
N ASN A 34 -1.61 -10.51 -1.06
CA ASN A 34 -1.70 -9.54 -2.15
C ASN A 34 -3.08 -8.89 -2.24
N SER A 35 -4.14 -9.67 -2.05
CA SER A 35 -5.51 -9.14 -2.02
C SER A 35 -5.72 -8.17 -0.86
N LEU A 36 -5.21 -8.52 0.32
CA LEU A 36 -5.30 -7.69 1.53
C LEU A 36 -4.51 -6.38 1.37
N ILE A 37 -3.29 -6.46 0.84
CA ILE A 37 -2.47 -5.27 0.53
C ILE A 37 -3.22 -4.36 -0.43
N ARG A 38 -3.78 -4.91 -1.52
CA ARG A 38 -4.51 -4.14 -2.54
C ARG A 38 -5.77 -3.46 -1.98
N GLU A 39 -6.57 -4.18 -1.20
CA GLU A 39 -7.80 -3.62 -0.63
C GLU A 39 -7.49 -2.49 0.35
N HIS A 40 -6.45 -2.66 1.17
CA HIS A 40 -6.05 -1.63 2.13
C HIS A 40 -5.35 -0.45 1.48
N SER A 41 -4.50 -0.66 0.48
CA SER A 41 -3.89 0.44 -0.26
C SER A 41 -4.97 1.25 -0.97
N GLU A 42 -5.94 0.62 -1.61
CA GLU A 42 -7.05 1.31 -2.28
C GLU A 42 -7.92 2.10 -1.30
N SER A 43 -8.28 1.49 -0.16
CA SER A 43 -9.02 2.19 0.89
C SER A 43 -8.25 3.40 1.42
N THR A 44 -6.94 3.25 1.64
CA THR A 44 -6.08 4.34 2.11
C THR A 44 -5.98 5.43 1.05
N LEU A 45 -5.73 5.09 -0.21
CA LEU A 45 -5.67 6.04 -1.32
C LEU A 45 -6.99 6.79 -1.52
N ARG A 46 -8.15 6.14 -1.31
CA ARG A 46 -9.46 6.81 -1.33
C ARG A 46 -9.63 7.79 -0.17
N GLN A 47 -9.22 7.42 1.05
CA GLN A 47 -9.25 8.33 2.20
C GLN A 47 -8.35 9.56 1.99
N LEU A 48 -7.25 9.39 1.25
CA LEU A 48 -6.30 10.46 0.93
C LEU A 48 -6.74 11.31 -0.27
N GLY A 49 -7.82 10.93 -0.97
CA GLY A 49 -8.24 11.58 -2.24
C GLY A 49 -7.34 11.26 -3.44
N LEU A 50 -6.27 10.48 -3.26
CA LEU A 50 -5.33 10.12 -4.33
C LEU A 50 -5.95 9.14 -5.33
N ALA A 51 -6.90 8.30 -4.90
CA ALA A 51 -7.58 7.35 -5.79
C ALA A 51 -8.38 8.04 -6.89
N GLU A 52 -9.00 9.20 -6.58
CA GLU A 52 -9.77 9.97 -7.55
C GLU A 52 -8.86 10.63 -8.59
N ILE A 53 -7.75 11.22 -8.14
CA ILE A 53 -6.72 11.80 -9.01
C ILE A 53 -6.09 10.74 -9.92
N LEU A 54 -5.76 9.56 -9.38
CA LEU A 54 -5.26 8.45 -10.20
C LEU A 54 -6.28 7.99 -11.23
N GLY A 55 -7.57 8.00 -10.89
CA GLY A 55 -8.66 7.68 -11.81
C GLY A 55 -8.80 8.71 -12.93
N GLN A 56 -8.70 10.00 -12.62
CA GLN A 56 -8.71 11.09 -13.60
C GLN A 56 -7.49 11.00 -14.53
N LEU A 57 -6.31 10.78 -13.96
CA LEU A 57 -5.06 10.60 -14.70
C LEU A 57 -5.13 9.39 -15.66
N ALA A 58 -5.69 8.27 -15.20
CA ALA A 58 -5.88 7.08 -16.04
C ALA A 58 -6.88 7.31 -17.19
N ARG A 59 -7.79 8.27 -17.05
CA ARG A 59 -8.76 8.67 -18.09
C ARG A 59 -8.23 9.78 -19.00
N GLY A 60 -7.07 10.35 -18.69
CA GLY A 60 -6.51 11.49 -19.42
C GLY A 60 -7.29 12.78 -19.20
N GLU A 61 -7.98 12.92 -18.07
CA GLU A 61 -8.62 14.17 -17.68
C GLU A 61 -7.60 15.12 -17.06
N ASP A 62 -7.69 16.40 -17.41
CA ASP A 62 -6.85 17.45 -16.81
C ASP A 62 -7.22 17.61 -15.33
N VAL A 63 -6.23 17.45 -14.45
CA VAL A 63 -6.40 17.61 -13.01
C VAL A 63 -6.16 19.08 -12.65
N ASP A 64 -7.13 19.70 -11.96
CA ASP A 64 -6.98 21.06 -11.49
C ASP A 64 -5.79 21.19 -10.51
N PRO A 65 -4.89 22.17 -10.72
CA PRO A 65 -3.68 22.34 -9.91
C PRO A 65 -3.98 22.64 -8.43
N MET A 66 -5.12 23.26 -8.15
CA MET A 66 -5.58 23.56 -6.79
C MET A 66 -6.01 22.30 -6.04
N THR A 67 -6.71 21.39 -6.73
CA THR A 67 -7.15 20.10 -6.20
C THR A 67 -5.95 19.21 -5.90
N LEU A 68 -4.97 19.22 -6.81
CA LEU A 68 -3.72 18.50 -6.66
C LEU A 68 -2.92 18.97 -5.43
N SER A 69 -2.75 20.29 -5.27
CA SER A 69 -2.06 20.87 -4.10
C SER A 69 -2.79 20.57 -2.78
N ALA A 70 -4.12 20.64 -2.77
CA ALA A 70 -4.94 20.27 -1.63
C ALA A 70 -4.79 18.78 -1.26
N CYS A 71 -4.76 17.89 -2.26
CA CYS A 71 -4.53 16.46 -2.07
C CYS A 71 -3.12 16.16 -1.56
N PHE A 72 -2.08 16.83 -2.04
CA PHE A 72 -0.73 16.68 -1.49
C PHE A 72 -0.67 17.10 -0.03
N ARG A 73 -1.24 18.26 0.33
CA ARG A 73 -1.28 18.72 1.72
C ARG A 73 -2.12 17.80 2.62
N GLY A 74 -3.25 17.31 2.10
CA GLY A 74 -4.09 16.31 2.74
C GLY A 74 -3.34 15.01 2.97
N PHE A 75 -2.58 14.56 1.97
CA PHE A 75 -1.72 13.39 2.04
C PHE A 75 -0.64 13.52 3.10
N TYR A 76 0.05 14.66 3.21
CA TYR A 76 1.06 14.84 4.26
C TYR A 76 0.42 14.91 5.64
N THR A 77 -0.64 15.69 5.80
CA THR A 77 -1.36 15.79 7.09
C THR A 77 -1.86 14.42 7.51
N ALA A 78 -2.35 13.66 6.55
CA ALA A 78 -2.63 12.25 6.70
C ALA A 78 -1.35 11.51 7.11
N LEU A 79 -0.32 11.34 6.30
CA LEU A 79 0.90 10.59 6.64
C LEU A 79 1.45 10.90 8.05
N PHE A 80 1.48 12.17 8.46
CA PHE A 80 1.90 12.59 9.81
C PHE A 80 0.87 12.28 10.92
N ASN A 81 -0.44 12.46 10.71
CA ASN A 81 -1.46 12.02 11.70
C ASN A 81 -1.74 10.50 11.66
N ILE A 82 -1.49 9.87 10.51
CA ILE A 82 -1.78 8.49 10.09
C ILE A 82 -0.54 7.61 10.26
N SER A 83 0.56 8.15 10.78
CA SER A 83 1.62 7.33 11.38
C SER A 83 1.06 6.36 12.45
N GLY A 84 -0.15 6.61 12.97
CA GLY A 84 -0.96 5.66 13.72
C GLY A 84 -1.90 4.73 12.92
N THR A 85 -2.31 5.05 11.68
CA THR A 85 -3.28 4.28 10.85
C THR A 85 -2.65 3.37 9.78
N LEU A 86 -1.31 3.36 9.65
CA LEU A 86 -0.61 2.13 9.26
C LEU A 86 -0.84 0.98 10.27
N SER A 87 -1.40 1.28 11.46
CA SER A 87 -2.20 0.30 12.22
C SER A 87 -3.44 -0.02 11.39
N ILE A 88 -3.26 -0.92 10.44
CA ILE A 88 -4.35 -1.63 9.82
C ILE A 88 -4.76 -2.67 10.86
N PRO A 89 -5.92 -2.56 11.54
CA PRO A 89 -6.30 -3.49 12.60
C PRO A 89 -6.38 -4.93 12.08
N VAL A 90 -6.58 -5.09 10.77
CA VAL A 90 -6.59 -6.38 10.06
C VAL A 90 -5.18 -6.96 9.92
N ILE A 91 -4.16 -6.11 9.68
CA ILE A 91 -2.75 -6.53 9.69
C ILE A 91 -2.29 -6.79 11.12
N ASP A 92 -2.71 -5.98 12.09
CA ASP A 92 -2.36 -6.20 13.51
C ASP A 92 -2.96 -7.49 14.08
N ARG A 93 -4.03 -8.00 13.46
CA ARG A 93 -4.60 -9.33 13.74
C ARG A 93 -3.80 -10.48 13.14
N LEU A 94 -2.78 -10.23 12.30
CA LEU A 94 -1.95 -11.31 11.75
C LEU A 94 -1.06 -11.90 12.84
N SER A 95 -1.13 -13.22 12.98
CA SER A 95 -0.42 -13.96 14.02
C SER A 95 1.09 -13.91 13.85
N ASP A 96 1.57 -13.87 12.59
CA ASP A 96 2.99 -13.88 12.26
C ASP A 96 3.56 -12.46 12.14
N ARG A 97 4.67 -12.19 12.83
CA ARG A 97 5.39 -10.90 12.77
C ARG A 97 5.95 -10.63 11.36
N SER A 98 6.38 -11.66 10.64
CA SER A 98 6.93 -11.52 9.29
C SER A 98 5.86 -11.09 8.30
N LEU A 99 4.69 -11.72 8.35
CA LEU A 99 3.52 -11.36 7.52
C LEU A 99 3.01 -9.96 7.82
N ARG A 100 3.05 -9.52 9.10
CA ARG A 100 2.73 -8.14 9.47
C ARG A 100 3.68 -7.14 8.82
N SER A 101 4.99 -7.44 8.87
CA SER A 101 6.00 -6.59 8.26
C SER A 101 5.81 -6.51 6.73
N GLN A 102 5.62 -7.66 6.08
CA GLN A 102 5.41 -7.74 4.63
C GLN A 102 4.14 -7.00 4.19
N ALA A 103 3.03 -7.15 4.91
CA ALA A 103 1.79 -6.48 4.59
C ALA A 103 1.91 -4.95 4.73
N ARG A 104 2.56 -4.46 5.81
CA ARG A 104 2.80 -3.02 6.02
C ARG A 104 3.70 -2.45 4.93
N GLN A 105 4.80 -3.15 4.62
CA GLN A 105 5.74 -2.74 3.57
C GLN A 105 5.05 -2.74 2.20
N GLY A 106 4.26 -3.76 1.88
CA GLY A 106 3.53 -3.85 0.62
C GLY A 106 2.49 -2.74 0.43
N VAL A 107 1.78 -2.36 1.50
CA VAL A 107 0.86 -1.21 1.48
C VAL A 107 1.64 0.09 1.29
N GLY A 108 2.76 0.26 2.00
CA GLY A 108 3.65 1.41 1.85
C GLY A 108 4.19 1.58 0.43
N LEU A 109 4.66 0.47 -0.20
CA LEU A 109 5.10 0.45 -1.60
C LEU A 109 4.00 0.92 -2.55
N GLN A 110 2.78 0.37 -2.43
CA GLN A 110 1.69 0.75 -3.34
C GLN A 110 1.26 2.21 -3.18
N ILE A 111 1.31 2.75 -1.96
CA ILE A 111 1.04 4.16 -1.71
C ILE A 111 2.16 5.04 -2.29
N ALA A 112 3.42 4.64 -2.13
CA ALA A 112 4.56 5.34 -2.70
C ALA A 112 4.51 5.36 -4.24
N ASP A 113 4.22 4.22 -4.87
CA ASP A 113 4.07 4.10 -6.33
C ASP A 113 2.91 4.96 -6.86
N ALA A 114 1.79 4.98 -6.13
CA ALA A 114 0.65 5.85 -6.44
C ALA A 114 1.04 7.33 -6.37
N TYR A 115 1.76 7.73 -5.32
CA TYR A 115 2.24 9.09 -5.15
C TYR A 115 3.23 9.49 -6.25
N GLU A 116 4.18 8.61 -6.61
CA GLU A 116 5.18 8.85 -7.65
C GLU A 116 4.53 9.12 -9.02
N LYS A 117 3.48 8.36 -9.38
CA LYS A 117 2.73 8.59 -10.63
C LYS A 117 2.09 9.97 -10.66
N ILE A 118 1.48 10.39 -9.55
CA ILE A 118 0.85 11.70 -9.43
C ILE A 118 1.92 12.80 -9.47
N TYR A 119 3.06 12.60 -8.79
CA TYR A 119 4.18 13.53 -8.76
C TYR A 119 4.80 13.74 -10.15
N ASN A 120 5.00 12.67 -10.92
CA ASN A 120 5.53 12.76 -12.28
C ASN A 120 4.58 13.51 -13.21
N TYR A 121 3.28 13.22 -13.12
CA TYR A 121 2.27 13.97 -13.87
C TYR A 121 2.22 15.45 -13.49
N ALA A 122 2.28 15.75 -12.18
CA ALA A 122 2.33 17.11 -11.65
C ALA A 122 3.55 17.88 -12.19
N THR A 123 4.71 17.23 -12.23
CA THR A 123 5.96 17.81 -12.71
C THR A 123 5.92 18.10 -14.21
N GLU A 124 5.28 17.23 -15.00
CA GLU A 124 5.13 17.41 -16.44
C GLU A 124 4.12 18.50 -16.83
N HIS A 125 2.99 18.60 -16.10
CA HIS A 125 1.89 19.49 -16.47
C HIS A 125 1.91 20.84 -15.73
N PHE A 126 2.51 20.92 -14.55
CA PHE A 126 2.52 22.12 -13.71
C PHE A 126 3.89 22.38 -13.06
N PRO A 127 4.84 22.97 -13.81
CA PRO A 127 6.20 23.24 -13.31
C PRO A 127 6.28 24.23 -12.12
N ASP A 128 5.19 24.97 -11.84
CA ASP A 128 5.09 25.93 -10.72
C ASP A 128 4.55 25.31 -9.41
N ILE A 129 4.09 24.06 -9.42
CA ILE A 129 3.63 23.40 -8.18
C ILE A 129 4.84 22.73 -7.52
N HIS A 130 5.38 23.39 -6.50
CA HIS A 130 6.37 22.79 -5.61
C HIS A 130 5.70 21.69 -4.78
N ALA A 131 5.68 20.47 -5.31
CA ALA A 131 5.38 19.28 -4.53
C ALA A 131 6.33 19.25 -3.32
N SER A 132 5.77 19.31 -2.12
CA SER A 132 6.52 19.69 -0.92
C SER A 132 7.61 18.68 -0.52
N HIS A 133 7.53 17.44 -1.01
CA HIS A 133 8.56 16.42 -0.82
C HIS A 133 8.70 15.49 -2.03
N THR A 134 9.94 15.08 -2.31
CA THR A 134 10.25 14.09 -3.34
C THR A 134 9.66 12.71 -2.99
N PRO A 135 9.36 11.87 -3.99
CA PRO A 135 8.94 10.48 -3.75
C PRO A 135 9.92 9.70 -2.87
N GLU A 136 11.23 10.03 -2.91
CA GLU A 136 12.24 9.46 -2.02
C GLU A 136 12.01 9.81 -0.54
N SER A 137 11.55 11.03 -0.24
CA SER A 137 11.22 11.44 1.12
C SER A 137 9.97 10.72 1.64
N VAL A 138 9.00 10.45 0.77
CA VAL A 138 7.79 9.67 1.11
C VAL A 138 8.15 8.20 1.36
N ARG A 139 9.05 7.61 0.56
CA ARG A 139 9.60 6.26 0.81
C ARG A 139 10.34 6.18 2.15
N ALA A 140 11.21 7.16 2.43
CA ALA A 140 11.91 7.27 3.71
C ALA A 140 10.96 7.43 4.91
N LEU A 141 9.86 8.15 4.75
CA LEU A 141 8.81 8.30 5.78
C LEU A 141 7.98 7.03 5.99
N LEU A 142 7.80 6.23 4.95
CA LEU A 142 7.06 4.96 5.00
C LEU A 142 7.93 3.78 5.46
N ASP A 143 9.24 4.01 5.65
CA ASP A 143 10.24 2.97 5.99
C ASP A 143 10.26 1.84 4.95
N VAL A 144 10.18 2.23 3.66
CA VAL A 144 10.12 1.34 2.49
C VAL A 144 11.27 1.59 1.53
#